data_AF-A0A7E4ZUW5-F1
#
_entry.id   AF-A0A7E4ZUW5-F1
#
_cell.length_a   1.000
_cell.length_b   1.000
_cell.length_c   1.000
_cell.angle_alpha   90.00
_cell.angle_beta   90.00
_cell.angle_gamma   90.00
#
_symmetry.space_group_name_H-M   'P 1'
#
loop_
_entity.id
_entity.type
_entity.pdbx_description
1 polymer ?
#
loop_
_entity_poly.entity_id
_entity_poly.type
_entity_poly.pdbx_seq_one_letter_code
_entity_poly.pdbx_strand_id
1 'polypeptide(L)'
;MSTPVIPVAAPASSSGGKKKIKSKLHASGLLVAIRPSIQKGYRCGIIILIQALLAVFFATIGIIEIALEKRRISGIVCLHMASTFALLWIIHFWGWRYNSPKLLITHTVICALLALSLMLSVLSMLFSDLYHAVVMNLPPIRHQLQCGVIEAVVSVGLLTVFGAASWSRAEKGRAYSDARRRYMFAMKALESYILQRSHM
;
A
#
# COMPACT_ATOMS: atom_id res chain seq x y z
N MET A 1 -55.01 -22.72 39.42
CA MET A 1 -54.37 -21.54 38.81
C MET A 1 -53.42 -20.95 39.83
N SER A 2 -52.13 -21.28 39.70
CA SER A 2 -51.06 -20.93 40.63
C SER A 2 -50.28 -19.73 40.10
N THR A 3 -50.23 -18.65 40.88
CA THR A 3 -49.41 -17.46 40.62
C THR A 3 -47.95 -17.75 40.99
N PRO A 4 -46.96 -17.38 40.15
CA PRO A 4 -45.55 -17.53 40.51
C PRO A 4 -45.09 -16.39 41.44
N VAL A 5 -44.46 -16.77 42.54
CA VAL A 5 -43.76 -15.89 43.49
C VAL A 5 -42.43 -15.45 42.86
N ILE A 6 -42.24 -14.14 42.71
CA ILE A 6 -40.97 -13.54 42.28
C ILE A 6 -40.10 -13.34 43.54
N PRO A 7 -38.90 -13.96 43.65
CA PRO A 7 -38.01 -13.68 44.77
C PRO A 7 -37.30 -12.33 44.56
N VAL A 8 -37.50 -11.43 45.54
CA VAL A 8 -36.77 -10.17 45.70
C VAL A 8 -35.37 -10.48 46.23
N ALA A 9 -34.34 -10.22 45.43
CA ALA A 9 -32.95 -10.26 45.90
C ALA A 9 -32.60 -8.90 46.54
N ALA A 10 -32.41 -8.92 47.86
CA ALA A 10 -31.84 -7.82 48.64
C ALA A 10 -30.30 -7.76 48.48
N PRO A 11 -29.65 -6.61 48.76
CA PRO A 11 -28.29 -6.33 48.33
C PRO A 11 -27.26 -6.95 49.28
N ALA A 12 -26.38 -7.80 48.75
CA ALA A 12 -25.18 -8.22 49.47
C ALA A 12 -24.10 -7.14 49.34
N SER A 13 -23.97 -6.35 50.40
CA SER A 13 -22.74 -5.63 50.69
C SER A 13 -21.65 -6.64 51.10
N SER A 14 -20.43 -6.50 50.56
CA SER A 14 -19.21 -6.48 51.36
C SER A 14 -17.93 -6.53 50.52
N SER A 15 -16.95 -5.83 51.08
CA SER A 15 -15.52 -6.14 51.05
C SER A 15 -14.68 -5.52 49.94
N GLY A 16 -13.68 -4.77 50.41
CA GLY A 16 -12.72 -4.05 49.62
C GLY A 16 -11.83 -4.98 48.82
N GLY A 17 -11.80 -4.73 47.51
CA GLY A 17 -10.88 -5.36 46.58
C GLY A 17 -10.43 -4.31 45.59
N LYS A 18 -9.31 -3.67 45.90
CA LYS A 18 -8.56 -2.71 45.08
C LYS A 18 -8.92 -2.78 43.58
N LYS A 19 -9.68 -1.80 43.08
CA LYS A 19 -9.75 -1.44 41.65
C LYS A 19 -8.35 -0.99 41.18
N LYS A 20 -7.45 -1.94 40.98
CA LYS A 20 -6.11 -1.73 40.42
C LYS A 20 -5.81 -2.76 39.33
N ILE A 21 -6.83 -3.17 38.58
CA ILE A 21 -6.69 -4.07 37.42
C ILE A 21 -7.66 -3.62 36.31
N LYS A 22 -7.47 -2.41 35.77
CA LYS A 22 -8.04 -2.03 34.45
C LYS A 22 -7.12 -1.16 33.58
N SER A 23 -5.92 -0.79 34.05
CA SER A 23 -4.94 -0.04 33.24
C SER A 23 -3.90 -0.93 32.54
N LYS A 24 -3.59 -2.13 33.09
CA LYS A 24 -2.60 -3.04 32.48
C LYS A 24 -3.09 -3.74 31.20
N LEU A 25 -4.39 -3.99 31.06
CA LEU A 25 -4.94 -4.64 29.85
C LEU A 25 -4.94 -3.72 28.61
N HIS A 26 -5.06 -2.40 28.80
CA HIS A 26 -5.02 -1.44 27.70
C HIS A 26 -3.61 -1.24 27.13
N ALA A 27 -2.58 -1.27 27.98
CA ALA A 27 -1.18 -1.14 27.55
C ALA A 27 -0.71 -2.37 26.75
N SER A 28 -1.09 -3.58 27.16
CA SER A 28 -0.80 -4.81 26.40
C SER A 28 -1.55 -4.85 25.07
N GLY A 29 -2.81 -4.43 25.01
CA GLY A 29 -3.55 -4.29 23.74
C GLY A 29 -2.95 -3.22 22.80
N LEU A 30 -2.48 -2.11 23.36
CA LEU A 30 -1.80 -1.05 22.61
C LEU A 30 -0.46 -1.55 22.04
N LEU A 31 0.36 -2.24 22.84
CA LEU A 31 1.63 -2.82 22.40
C LEU A 31 1.43 -3.92 21.34
N VAL A 32 0.39 -4.74 21.48
CA VAL A 32 -0.01 -5.76 20.50
C VAL A 32 -0.49 -5.12 19.19
N ALA A 33 -1.15 -3.96 19.23
CA ALA A 33 -1.55 -3.21 18.03
C ALA A 33 -0.38 -2.43 17.38
N ILE A 34 0.59 -1.97 18.18
CA ILE A 34 1.77 -1.22 17.72
C ILE A 34 2.76 -2.13 16.97
N ARG A 35 2.99 -3.35 17.44
CA ARG A 35 3.93 -4.31 16.83
C ARG A 35 3.69 -4.58 15.32
N PRO A 36 2.46 -4.89 14.86
CA PRO A 36 2.16 -5.04 13.43
C PRO A 36 2.12 -3.71 12.67
N SER A 37 2.02 -2.57 13.35
CA SER A 37 2.16 -1.24 12.74
C SER A 37 3.61 -0.96 12.32
N ILE A 38 4.54 -1.25 13.23
CA ILE A 38 5.99 -1.06 13.03
C ILE A 38 6.52 -1.98 11.92
N GLN A 39 6.20 -3.28 11.96
CA GLN A 39 6.68 -4.23 10.95
C GLN A 39 6.23 -3.89 9.51
N LYS A 40 4.99 -3.41 9.31
CA LYS A 40 4.55 -3.00 7.97
C LYS A 40 5.19 -1.68 7.51
N GLY A 41 5.59 -0.81 8.44
CA GLY A 41 6.38 0.39 8.14
C GLY A 41 7.74 0.06 7.56
N TYR A 42 8.45 -0.90 8.16
CA TYR A 42 9.74 -1.41 7.65
C TYR A 42 9.62 -2.08 6.29
N ARG A 43 8.59 -2.93 6.09
CA ARG A 43 8.35 -3.56 4.78
C ARG A 43 8.12 -2.54 3.66
N CYS A 44 7.36 -1.48 3.94
CA CYS A 44 7.14 -0.40 2.97
C CYS A 44 8.45 0.36 2.67
N GLY A 45 9.29 0.60 3.68
CA GLY A 45 10.62 1.18 3.50
C GLY A 45 11.55 0.32 2.63
N ILE A 46 11.58 -1.00 2.83
CA ILE A 46 12.35 -1.94 1.99
C ILE A 46 11.88 -1.88 0.54
N ILE A 47 10.57 -1.85 0.32
CA ILE A 47 10.01 -1.79 -1.04
C ILE A 47 10.39 -0.48 -1.74
N ILE A 48 10.35 0.65 -1.02
CA ILE A 48 10.82 1.94 -1.54
C ILE A 48 12.30 1.87 -1.94
N LEU A 49 13.14 1.23 -1.12
CA LEU A 49 14.55 1.04 -1.45
C LEU A 49 14.75 0.17 -2.70
N ILE A 50 14.04 -0.95 -2.81
CA ILE A 50 14.08 -1.81 -4.01
C ILE A 50 13.68 -1.02 -5.25
N GLN A 51 12.64 -0.19 -5.15
CA GLN A 51 12.16 0.64 -6.25
C GLN A 51 13.21 1.67 -6.71
N ALA A 52 13.94 2.28 -5.78
CA ALA A 52 15.08 3.15 -6.10
C ALA A 52 16.22 2.39 -6.78
N LEU A 53 16.58 1.20 -6.25
CA LEU A 53 17.65 0.39 -6.81
C LEU A 53 17.33 -0.06 -8.24
N LEU A 54 16.07 -0.43 -8.53
CA LEU A 54 15.63 -0.74 -9.89
C LEU A 54 15.75 0.47 -10.81
N ALA A 55 15.35 1.66 -10.36
CA ALA A 55 15.48 2.88 -11.17
C ALA A 55 16.94 3.16 -11.54
N VAL A 56 17.87 3.05 -10.57
CA VAL A 56 19.31 3.24 -10.79
C VAL A 56 19.88 2.16 -11.71
N PHE A 57 19.47 0.90 -11.52
CA PHE A 57 19.90 -0.22 -12.34
C PHE A 57 19.52 -0.02 -13.81
N PHE A 58 18.24 0.28 -14.10
CA PHE A 58 17.79 0.55 -15.46
C PHE A 58 18.43 1.80 -16.05
N ALA A 59 18.67 2.85 -15.25
CA ALA A 59 19.36 4.04 -15.72
C ALA A 59 20.80 3.71 -16.17
N THR A 60 21.52 2.93 -15.36
CA THR A 60 22.89 2.53 -15.63
C THR A 60 22.98 1.68 -16.90
N ILE A 61 22.13 0.66 -17.02
CA ILE A 61 22.06 -0.17 -18.23
C ILE A 61 21.70 0.68 -19.45
N GLY A 62 20.72 1.57 -19.32
CA GLY A 62 20.30 2.45 -20.42
C GLY A 62 21.41 3.36 -20.94
N ILE A 63 22.20 3.95 -20.03
CA ILE A 63 23.34 4.80 -20.39
C ILE A 63 24.42 3.96 -21.11
N ILE A 64 24.74 2.77 -20.59
CA ILE A 64 25.73 1.87 -21.20
C ILE A 64 25.29 1.46 -22.60
N GLU A 65 24.02 1.04 -22.77
CA GLU A 65 23.48 0.59 -24.06
C GLU A 65 23.44 1.73 -25.11
N ILE A 66 23.21 2.98 -24.69
CA ILE A 66 23.31 4.15 -25.57
C ILE A 66 24.76 4.43 -25.96
N ALA A 67 25.70 4.34 -25.00
CA ALA A 67 27.12 4.58 -25.24
C ALA A 67 27.75 3.56 -26.20
N LEU A 68 27.20 2.33 -26.28
CA LEU A 68 27.66 1.30 -27.21
C LEU A 68 27.19 1.50 -28.66
N GLU A 69 26.36 2.52 -28.95
CA GLU A 69 25.77 2.95 -30.23
C GLU A 69 24.92 1.91 -31.00
N LYS A 70 25.32 0.64 -31.04
CA LYS A 70 24.65 -0.47 -31.74
C LYS A 70 23.27 -0.82 -31.17
N ARG A 71 22.96 -0.36 -29.95
CA ARG A 71 21.74 -0.72 -29.19
C ARG A 71 21.01 0.50 -28.63
N ARG A 72 21.12 1.63 -29.33
CA ARG A 72 20.56 2.92 -28.89
C ARG A 72 19.07 2.87 -28.55
N ILE A 73 18.25 2.14 -29.33
CA ILE A 73 16.81 2.01 -29.06
C ILE A 73 16.55 1.29 -27.73
N SER A 74 17.24 0.17 -27.50
CA SER A 74 17.12 -0.59 -26.24
C SER A 74 17.56 0.26 -25.04
N GLY A 75 18.64 1.03 -25.19
CA GLY A 75 19.09 1.95 -24.15
C GLY A 75 18.10 3.09 -23.85
N ILE A 76 17.45 3.66 -24.87
CA ILE A 76 16.36 4.65 -24.69
C ILE A 76 15.18 4.04 -23.92
N VAL A 77 14.78 2.80 -24.26
CA VAL A 77 13.72 2.10 -23.54
C VAL A 77 14.10 1.88 -22.08
N CYS A 78 15.33 1.45 -21.79
CA CYS A 78 15.82 1.29 -20.42
C CYS A 78 15.80 2.62 -19.64
N LEU A 79 16.19 3.74 -20.26
CA LEU A 79 16.09 5.06 -19.64
C LEU A 79 14.64 5.47 -19.35
N HIS A 80 13.71 5.13 -20.25
CA HIS A 80 12.29 5.39 -20.03
C HIS A 80 11.72 4.57 -18.87
N MET A 81 12.14 3.31 -18.74
CA MET A 81 11.79 2.48 -17.58
C MET A 81 12.39 3.05 -16.29
N ALA A 82 13.64 3.49 -16.33
CA ALA A 82 14.31 4.11 -15.19
C ALA A 82 13.58 5.38 -14.71
N SER A 83 13.18 6.26 -15.64
CA SER A 83 12.46 7.48 -15.30
C SER A 83 11.07 7.20 -14.72
N THR A 84 10.37 6.18 -15.26
CA THR A 84 9.08 5.72 -14.73
C THR A 84 9.22 5.19 -13.30
N PHE A 85 10.21 4.33 -13.04
CA PHE A 85 10.46 3.83 -11.68
C PHE A 85 10.93 4.93 -10.72
N ALA A 86 11.74 5.88 -11.19
CA ALA A 86 12.15 7.03 -10.38
C ALA A 86 10.96 7.90 -9.98
N LEU A 87 10.04 8.19 -10.91
CA LEU A 87 8.82 8.95 -10.62
C LEU A 87 7.94 8.21 -9.58
N LEU A 88 7.72 6.91 -9.78
CA LEU A 88 6.95 6.11 -8.84
C LEU A 88 7.63 6.07 -7.46
N TRP A 89 8.96 5.90 -7.42
CA TRP A 89 9.75 5.92 -6.20
C TRP A 89 9.58 7.24 -5.44
N ILE A 90 9.64 8.39 -6.12
CA ILE A 90 9.41 9.71 -5.51
C ILE A 90 8.03 9.70 -4.84
N ILE A 91 6.95 9.42 -5.58
CA ILE A 91 5.60 9.46 -5.02
C ILE A 91 5.46 8.53 -3.81
N HIS A 92 6.03 7.32 -3.89
CA HIS A 92 6.01 6.35 -2.80
C HIS A 92 6.81 6.82 -1.57
N PHE A 93 8.02 7.34 -1.78
CA PHE A 93 8.90 7.86 -0.74
C PHE A 93 8.25 9.01 0.01
N TRP A 94 7.73 10.01 -0.71
CA TRP A 94 7.07 11.17 -0.10
C TRP A 94 5.77 10.78 0.60
N GLY A 95 5.00 9.84 0.02
CA GLY A 95 3.83 9.26 0.65
C GLY A 95 4.14 8.56 1.97
N TRP A 96 5.24 7.80 2.03
CA TRP A 96 5.70 7.13 3.25
C TRP A 96 6.30 8.10 4.26
N ARG A 97 7.21 8.98 3.83
CA ARG A 97 7.97 9.93 4.67
C ARG A 97 7.07 10.91 5.42
N TYR A 98 6.00 11.37 4.77
CA TYR A 98 5.00 12.25 5.37
C TYR A 98 3.72 11.52 5.80
N ASN A 99 3.71 10.18 5.69
CA ASN A 99 2.58 9.34 6.04
C ASN A 99 1.26 9.84 5.39
N SER A 100 1.35 10.30 4.15
CA SER A 100 0.24 10.90 3.40
C SER A 100 -0.57 9.80 2.70
N PRO A 101 -1.80 9.49 3.16
CA PRO A 101 -2.60 8.44 2.54
C PRO A 101 -2.99 8.81 1.11
N LYS A 102 -3.17 10.10 0.79
CA LYS A 102 -3.47 10.58 -0.56
C LYS A 102 -2.37 10.19 -1.55
N LEU A 103 -1.11 10.50 -1.24
CA LEU A 103 0.04 10.17 -2.10
C LEU A 103 0.21 8.65 -2.27
N LEU A 104 0.03 7.88 -1.20
CA LEU A 104 0.13 6.41 -1.25
C LEU A 104 -1.00 5.78 -2.08
N ILE A 105 -2.22 6.34 -2.03
CA ILE A 105 -3.33 5.92 -2.90
C ILE A 105 -3.00 6.27 -4.35
N THR A 106 -2.53 7.49 -4.63
CA THR A 106 -2.11 7.90 -5.97
C THR A 106 -1.05 6.95 -6.52
N HIS A 107 -0.02 6.62 -5.74
CA HIS A 107 0.99 5.64 -6.15
C HIS A 107 0.38 4.27 -6.48
N THR A 108 -0.56 3.80 -5.63
CA THR A 108 -1.27 2.53 -5.86
C THR A 108 -2.04 2.54 -7.19
N VAL A 109 -2.77 3.63 -7.46
CA VAL A 109 -3.56 3.80 -8.69
C VAL A 109 -2.65 3.83 -9.92
N ILE A 110 -1.53 4.56 -9.87
CA ILE A 110 -0.58 4.61 -10.98
C ILE A 110 0.01 3.20 -11.23
N CYS A 111 0.39 2.47 -10.17
CA CYS A 111 0.88 1.09 -10.32
C CYS A 111 -0.16 0.18 -10.98
N ALA A 112 -1.43 0.29 -10.59
CA ALA A 112 -2.52 -0.50 -11.17
C ALA A 112 -2.76 -0.15 -12.65
N LEU A 113 -2.72 1.13 -13.02
CA LEU A 113 -2.86 1.59 -14.40
C LEU A 113 -1.69 1.11 -15.29
N LEU A 114 -0.46 1.18 -14.78
CA LEU A 114 0.71 0.66 -15.49
C LEU A 114 0.65 -0.86 -15.67
N ALA A 115 0.25 -1.59 -14.63
CA ALA A 115 0.08 -3.05 -14.70
C ALA A 115 -1.01 -3.42 -15.73
N LEU A 116 -2.14 -2.70 -15.72
CA LEU A 116 -3.21 -2.90 -16.69
C LEU A 116 -2.73 -2.60 -18.13
N SER A 117 -1.99 -1.51 -18.33
CA SER A 117 -1.43 -1.15 -19.62
C SER A 117 -0.44 -2.19 -20.15
N LEU A 118 0.40 -2.76 -19.29
CA LEU A 118 1.29 -3.86 -19.65
C LEU A 118 0.52 -5.13 -20.01
N MET A 119 -0.51 -5.47 -19.23
CA MET A 119 -1.38 -6.62 -19.53
C MET A 119 -2.08 -6.46 -20.89
N LEU A 120 -2.61 -5.27 -21.18
CA LEU A 120 -3.21 -4.96 -22.48
C LEU A 120 -2.18 -5.07 -23.61
N SER A 121 -0.95 -4.61 -23.40
CA SER A 121 0.13 -4.71 -24.38
C SER A 121 0.48 -6.17 -24.67
N VAL A 122 0.59 -7.03 -23.65
CA VAL A 122 0.82 -8.47 -23.81
C VAL A 122 -0.33 -9.13 -24.56
N LEU A 123 -1.58 -8.80 -24.22
CA LEU A 123 -2.75 -9.32 -24.94
C LEU A 123 -2.72 -8.91 -26.41
N SER A 124 -2.43 -7.64 -26.70
CA SER A 124 -2.28 -7.15 -28.08
C SER A 124 -1.18 -7.91 -28.82
N MET A 125 -0.01 -8.14 -28.20
CA MET A 125 1.07 -8.93 -28.80
C MET A 125 0.63 -10.38 -29.07
N LEU A 126 -0.10 -11.01 -28.14
CA LEU A 126 -0.63 -12.36 -28.32
C LEU A 126 -1.64 -12.44 -29.47
N PHE A 127 -2.55 -11.47 -29.56
CA PHE A 127 -3.50 -11.39 -30.68
C PHE A 127 -2.76 -11.17 -32.00
N SER A 128 -1.77 -10.28 -32.04
CA SER A 128 -0.94 -10.09 -33.23
C SER A 128 -0.20 -11.36 -33.64
N ASP A 129 0.28 -12.16 -32.67
CA ASP A 129 0.90 -13.46 -32.95
C ASP A 129 -0.09 -14.46 -33.54
N LEU A 130 -1.34 -14.50 -33.04
CA LEU A 130 -2.40 -15.36 -33.57
C LEU A 130 -2.84 -14.96 -34.98
N TYR A 131 -3.02 -13.67 -35.26
CA TYR A 131 -3.54 -13.17 -36.55
C TYR A 131 -2.46 -13.03 -37.63
N HIS A 132 -1.21 -12.73 -37.25
CA HIS A 132 -0.07 -12.57 -38.16
C HIS A 132 1.00 -13.67 -37.96
N ALA A 133 0.57 -14.89 -37.63
CA ALA A 133 1.43 -16.02 -37.30
C ALA A 133 2.54 -16.31 -38.33
N VAL A 134 2.32 -16.01 -39.62
CA VAL A 134 3.31 -16.20 -40.69
C VAL A 134 4.46 -15.20 -40.58
N VAL A 135 4.18 -13.94 -40.22
CA VAL A 135 5.20 -12.88 -40.07
C VAL A 135 5.88 -12.97 -38.71
N MET A 136 5.12 -13.31 -37.67
CA MET A 136 5.60 -13.36 -36.28
C MET A 136 6.44 -14.62 -35.98
N ASN A 137 6.36 -15.66 -36.81
CA ASN A 137 7.21 -16.86 -36.69
C ASN A 137 8.66 -16.67 -37.14
N LEU A 138 9.03 -15.50 -37.66
CA LEU A 138 10.42 -15.21 -38.00
C LEU A 138 11.28 -15.26 -36.71
N PRO A 139 12.39 -16.04 -36.67
CA PRO A 139 13.17 -16.27 -35.46
C PRO A 139 13.55 -15.02 -34.65
N PRO A 140 14.01 -13.90 -35.26
CA PRO A 140 14.37 -12.71 -34.49
C PRO A 140 13.15 -12.01 -33.87
N ILE A 141 11.99 -12.04 -34.53
CA ILE A 141 10.76 -11.40 -34.05
C ILE A 141 10.16 -12.23 -32.90
N ARG A 142 10.12 -13.56 -33.06
CA ARG A 142 9.58 -14.47 -32.06
C ARG A 142 10.37 -14.42 -30.74
N HIS A 143 11.70 -14.32 -30.81
CA HIS A 143 12.54 -14.17 -29.63
C HIS A 143 12.26 -12.85 -28.89
N GLN A 144 12.11 -11.73 -29.62
CA GLN A 144 11.77 -10.44 -29.01
C GLN A 144 10.39 -10.44 -28.37
N LEU A 145 9.41 -11.09 -29.02
CA LEU A 145 8.05 -11.24 -28.48
C LEU A 145 8.07 -12.00 -27.15
N GLN A 146 8.76 -13.15 -27.10
CA GLN A 146 8.89 -13.97 -25.90
C GLN A 146 9.59 -13.21 -24.76
N CYS A 147 10.67 -12.49 -25.05
CA CYS A 147 11.37 -11.67 -24.07
C CYS A 147 10.43 -10.58 -23.52
N GLY A 148 9.72 -9.86 -24.40
CA GLY A 148 8.78 -8.81 -24.00
C GLY A 148 7.63 -9.32 -23.13
N VAL A 149 7.10 -10.51 -23.43
CA VAL A 149 6.05 -11.15 -22.60
C VAL A 149 6.59 -11.48 -21.20
N ILE A 150 7.78 -12.07 -21.10
CA ILE A 150 8.41 -12.39 -19.81
C ILE A 150 8.66 -11.11 -19.00
N GLU A 151 9.23 -10.08 -19.62
CA GLU A 151 9.48 -8.78 -19.00
C GLU A 151 8.20 -8.12 -18.50
N ALA A 152 7.11 -8.18 -19.29
CA ALA A 152 5.83 -7.63 -18.90
C ALA A 152 5.23 -8.39 -17.71
N VAL A 153 5.27 -9.72 -17.70
CA VAL A 153 4.76 -10.54 -16.58
C VAL A 153 5.52 -10.23 -15.29
N VAL A 154 6.85 -10.17 -15.34
CA VAL A 154 7.68 -9.81 -14.18
C VAL A 154 7.36 -8.39 -13.71
N SER A 155 7.22 -7.44 -14.64
CA SER A 155 6.90 -6.04 -14.35
C SER A 155 5.51 -5.89 -13.71
N VAL A 156 4.51 -6.60 -14.19
CA VAL A 156 3.16 -6.65 -13.60
C VAL A 156 3.22 -7.18 -12.17
N GLY A 157 4.00 -8.23 -11.92
CA GLY A 157 4.24 -8.76 -10.57
C GLY A 157 4.83 -7.71 -9.64
N LEU A 158 5.89 -7.02 -10.08
CA LEU A 158 6.53 -5.95 -9.31
C LEU A 158 5.58 -4.78 -9.02
N LEU A 159 4.87 -4.27 -10.03
CA LEU A 159 3.91 -3.18 -9.88
C LEU A 159 2.78 -3.54 -8.91
N THR A 160 2.32 -4.79 -8.92
CA THR A 160 1.30 -5.28 -7.99
C THR A 160 1.83 -5.29 -6.55
N VAL A 161 3.07 -5.76 -6.34
CA VAL A 161 3.72 -5.74 -5.01
C VAL A 161 3.90 -4.31 -4.51
N PHE A 162 4.35 -3.40 -5.37
CA PHE A 162 4.55 -1.99 -5.03
C PHE A 162 3.22 -1.31 -4.68
N GLY A 163 2.19 -1.50 -5.51
CA GLY A 163 0.85 -0.98 -5.26
C GLY A 163 0.24 -1.54 -3.97
N ALA A 164 0.33 -2.85 -3.74
CA ALA A 164 -0.19 -3.49 -2.53
C ALA A 164 0.48 -2.98 -1.24
N ALA A 165 1.80 -2.73 -1.30
CA ALA A 165 2.53 -2.15 -0.18
C ALA A 165 2.07 -0.73 0.15
N SER A 166 1.90 0.12 -0.87
CA SER A 166 1.39 1.48 -0.69
C SER A 166 -0.05 1.49 -0.20
N TRP A 167 -0.92 0.63 -0.74
CA TRP A 167 -2.31 0.48 -0.29
C TRP A 167 -2.39 0.09 1.18
N SER A 168 -1.64 -0.95 1.58
CA SER A 168 -1.64 -1.43 2.98
C SER A 168 -1.18 -0.35 3.95
N ARG A 169 -0.27 0.53 3.53
CA ARG A 169 0.16 1.68 4.34
C ARG A 169 -0.88 2.80 4.35
N ALA A 170 -1.50 3.10 3.21
CA ALA A 170 -2.53 4.13 3.09
C ALA A 170 -3.77 3.82 3.94
N GLU A 171 -4.21 2.57 3.93
CA GLU A 171 -5.36 2.09 4.71
C GLU A 171 -5.16 2.33 6.21
N LYS A 172 -3.97 2.01 6.72
CA LYS A 172 -3.61 2.31 8.12
C LYS A 172 -3.61 3.81 8.39
N GLY A 173 -3.03 4.60 7.49
CA GLY A 173 -3.03 6.06 7.59
C GLY A 173 -4.45 6.63 7.73
N ARG A 174 -5.38 6.12 6.91
CA ARG A 174 -6.81 6.49 6.99
C ARG A 174 -7.42 6.10 8.34
N ALA A 175 -7.25 4.85 8.77
CA ALA A 175 -7.77 4.38 10.06
C ALA A 175 -7.30 5.24 11.25
N TYR A 176 -6.02 5.62 11.29
CA TYR A 176 -5.49 6.53 12.32
C TYR A 176 -6.10 7.94 12.22
N SER A 177 -6.25 8.48 11.00
CA SER A 177 -6.85 9.80 10.79
C SER A 177 -8.32 9.85 11.18
N ASP A 178 -9.07 8.77 10.96
CA ASP A 178 -10.48 8.66 11.31
C ASP A 178 -10.68 8.48 12.81
N ALA A 179 -9.85 7.67 13.47
CA ALA A 179 -9.84 7.55 14.93
C ALA A 179 -9.54 8.91 15.59
N ARG A 180 -8.56 9.66 15.07
CA ARG A 180 -8.24 11.00 15.56
C ARG A 180 -9.40 11.97 15.38
N ARG A 181 -10.08 11.96 14.22
CA ARG A 181 -11.25 12.81 13.97
C ARG A 181 -12.39 12.51 14.93
N ARG A 182 -12.70 11.23 15.16
CA ARG A 182 -13.73 10.80 16.12
C ARG A 182 -13.38 11.25 17.54
N TYR A 183 -12.12 11.11 17.95
CA TYR A 183 -11.66 11.58 19.26
C TYR A 183 -11.83 13.10 19.42
N MET A 184 -11.41 13.90 18.43
CA MET A 184 -11.59 15.36 18.51
C MET A 184 -13.06 15.78 18.54
N PHE A 185 -13.93 15.11 17.78
CA PHE A 185 -15.37 15.34 17.85
C PHE A 185 -15.95 15.01 19.23
N ALA A 186 -15.57 13.87 19.82
CA ALA A 186 -16.00 13.48 21.15
C ALA A 186 -15.52 14.45 22.24
N MET A 187 -14.27 14.92 22.14
CA MET A 187 -13.73 15.92 23.07
C MET A 187 -14.47 17.26 22.98
N LYS A 188 -14.76 17.74 21.76
CA LYS A 188 -15.57 18.96 21.56
C LYS A 188 -16.98 18.81 22.13
N ALA A 189 -17.61 17.65 21.91
CA ALA A 189 -18.95 17.39 22.47
C ALA A 189 -18.95 17.35 24.00
N LEU A 190 -17.92 16.76 24.61
CA LEU A 190 -17.74 16.74 26.06
C LEU A 190 -17.50 18.16 26.62
N GLU A 191 -16.69 18.96 25.94
CA GLU A 191 -16.43 20.35 26.31
C GLU A 191 -17.71 21.19 26.27
N SER A 192 -18.50 21.08 25.19
CA SER A 192 -19.82 21.71 25.09
C SER A 192 -20.77 21.28 26.21
N TYR A 193 -20.80 20.00 26.57
CA TYR A 193 -21.64 19.50 27.65
C TYR A 193 -21.24 20.05 29.02
N ILE A 194 -19.94 20.12 29.31
CA ILE A 194 -19.43 20.68 30.56
C ILE A 194 -19.79 22.16 30.67
N LEU A 195 -19.58 22.93 29.60
CA LEU A 195 -19.93 24.37 29.55
C LEU A 195 -21.43 24.60 29.77
N GLN A 196 -22.29 23.79 29.15
CA GLN A 196 -23.73 23.90 29.32
C GLN A 196 -24.17 23.61 30.77
N ARG A 197 -23.50 22.67 31.44
CA ARG A 197 -23.80 22.31 32.83
C ARG A 197 -23.28 23.33 33.85
N SER A 198 -22.22 24.09 33.54
CA SER A 198 -21.71 25.13 34.44
C SER A 198 -22.55 26.42 34.45
N HIS A 199 -23.50 26.56 33.53
CA HIS A 199 -24.43 27.70 33.46
C HIS A 199 -25.82 27.40 34.04
N MET A 200 -26.03 26.21 34.60
CA MET A 200 -27.22 25.82 35.36
C MET A 200 -26.88 25.74 36.85
#